data_AF-Q8VBY9-F1
#
_entry.id   AF-Q8VBY9-F1
#
_cell.length_a   1.000
_cell.length_b   1.000
_cell.length_c   1.000
_cell.angle_alpha   90.00
_cell.angle_beta   90.00
_cell.angle_gamma   90.00
#
_symmetry.space_group_name_H-M   'P 1'
#
loop_
_entity.id
_entity.type
_entity.pdbx_description
1 polymer ?
#
loop_
_entity_poly.entity_id
_entity_poly.type
_entity_poly.pdbx_seq_one_letter_code
_entity_poly.pdbx_strand_id
1 'polypeptide(L)'
;MQNSHSGVNQLGGVFVNGRPLPDSTRQKIVELAHSGARPCDISRILQTHADAKVQVLDNENVSNGCVSKILGRYYETGSIRPRAIGGSKPRVATPEVVSKIA
;
A
#
# COMPACT_ATOMS: atom_id res chain seq x y z
N MET A 1 4.32 -14.49 -16.23
CA MET A 1 3.92 -13.81 -14.98
C MET A 1 4.96 -14.15 -13.93
N GLN A 2 5.77 -13.19 -13.48
CA GLN A 2 6.80 -13.47 -12.48
C GLN A 2 6.14 -13.87 -11.17
N ASN A 3 6.43 -15.11 -10.73
CA ASN A 3 6.06 -15.64 -9.43
C ASN A 3 6.73 -14.76 -8.38
N SER A 4 6.03 -13.71 -7.93
CA SER A 4 6.58 -12.79 -6.95
C SER A 4 6.55 -13.55 -5.63
N HIS A 5 7.69 -14.13 -5.26
CA HIS A 5 7.82 -14.91 -4.04
C HIS A 5 7.36 -14.06 -2.85
N SER A 6 6.33 -14.53 -2.15
CA SER A 6 5.88 -13.95 -0.89
C SER A 6 7.03 -14.02 0.13
N GLY A 7 7.41 -12.88 0.68
CA GLY A 7 8.36 -12.78 1.79
C GLY A 7 7.65 -12.63 3.11
N VAL A 8 8.36 -12.87 4.21
CA VAL A 8 7.88 -12.63 5.57
C VAL A 8 8.72 -11.52 6.20
N ASN A 9 8.08 -10.52 6.77
CA ASN A 9 8.76 -9.41 7.44
C ASN A 9 9.12 -9.75 8.89
N GLN A 10 9.87 -8.88 9.57
CA GLN A 10 10.30 -9.10 10.96
C GLN A 10 9.15 -9.20 11.98
N LEU A 11 7.96 -8.72 11.61
CA LEU A 11 6.76 -8.83 12.42
C LEU A 11 6.00 -10.13 12.15
N GLY A 12 6.46 -10.98 11.23
CA GLY A 12 5.79 -12.22 10.82
C GLY A 12 4.79 -12.04 9.66
N GLY A 13 4.68 -10.83 9.10
CA GLY A 13 3.72 -10.49 8.06
C GLY A 13 4.16 -10.88 6.66
N VAL A 14 3.26 -11.51 5.92
CA VAL A 14 3.43 -11.84 4.50
C VAL A 14 3.38 -10.55 3.69
N PHE A 15 4.29 -10.43 2.72
CA PHE A 15 4.29 -9.33 1.77
C PHE A 15 4.86 -9.77 0.43
N VAL A 16 4.50 -9.04 -0.62
CA VAL A 16 5.08 -9.24 -1.95
C VAL A 16 6.05 -8.10 -2.25
N ASN A 17 7.34 -8.40 -2.34
CA ASN A 17 8.36 -7.37 -2.49
C ASN A 17 8.18 -6.61 -3.82
N GLY A 18 8.28 -5.28 -3.77
CA GLY A 18 8.03 -4.40 -4.92
C GLY A 18 6.56 -4.24 -5.32
N ARG A 19 5.61 -4.83 -4.60
CA ARG A 19 4.16 -4.65 -4.80
C ARG A 19 3.53 -3.83 -3.68
N PRO A 20 2.47 -3.06 -3.96
CA PRO A 20 1.73 -2.36 -2.92
C PRO A 20 0.99 -3.37 -2.01
N LEU A 21 0.73 -2.96 -0.77
CA LEU A 21 -0.20 -3.69 0.10
C LEU A 21 -1.59 -3.80 -0.54
N PRO A 22 -2.36 -4.86 -0.23
CA PRO A 22 -3.75 -4.99 -0.66
C PRO A 22 -4.59 -3.77 -0.28
N ASP A 23 -5.52 -3.39 -1.16
CA ASP A 23 -6.41 -2.23 -0.91
C ASP A 23 -7.28 -2.42 0.35
N SER A 24 -7.64 -3.66 0.69
CA SER A 24 -8.33 -4.01 1.94
C SER A 24 -7.51 -3.61 3.18
N THR A 25 -6.23 -3.98 3.22
CA THR A 25 -5.31 -3.63 4.32
C THR A 25 -5.12 -2.10 4.39
N ARG A 26 -5.02 -1.43 3.23
CA ARG A 26 -4.86 0.03 3.15
C ARG A 26 -6.12 0.76 3.64
N GLN A 27 -7.30 0.26 3.31
CA GLN A 27 -8.58 0.76 3.79
C GLN A 27 -8.68 0.63 5.31
N LYS A 28 -8.34 -0.53 5.87
CA LYS A 28 -8.36 -0.77 7.33
C LYS A 28 -7.39 0.13 8.09
N ILE A 29 -6.22 0.45 7.53
CA ILE A 29 -5.28 1.44 8.09
C ILE A 29 -5.96 2.81 8.25
N VAL A 30 -6.67 3.29 7.23
CA VAL A 30 -7.35 4.59 7.25
C VAL A 30 -8.53 4.57 8.22
N GLU A 31 -9.32 3.50 8.24
CA GLU A 31 -10.45 3.33 9.16
C GLU A 31 -10.01 3.39 10.63
N LEU A 32 -8.93 2.68 10.98
CA LEU A 32 -8.38 2.70 12.33
C LEU A 32 -7.81 4.07 12.70
N ALA A 33 -7.22 4.80 11.75
CA ALA A 33 -6.76 6.16 12.01
C ALA A 33 -7.94 7.12 12.25
N HIS A 34 -9.03 6.98 11.49
CA HIS A 34 -10.26 7.74 11.70
C HIS A 34 -10.95 7.42 13.03
N SER A 35 -10.82 6.19 13.53
CA SER A 35 -11.30 5.84 14.88
C SER A 35 -10.39 6.33 16.01
N GLY A 36 -9.33 7.08 15.68
CA GLY A 36 -8.42 7.72 16.64
C GLY A 36 -7.21 6.88 17.04
N ALA A 37 -6.98 5.73 16.39
CA ALA A 37 -5.80 4.91 16.69
C ALA A 37 -4.51 5.59 16.21
N ARG A 38 -3.47 5.58 17.06
CA ARG A 38 -2.14 6.07 16.68
C ARG A 38 -1.50 5.11 15.67
N PRO A 39 -0.61 5.57 14.76
CA PRO A 39 0.05 4.71 13.78
C PRO A 39 0.72 3.45 14.35
N CYS A 40 1.31 3.55 15.54
CA CYS A 40 1.92 2.41 16.23
C CYS A 40 0.90 1.40 16.77
N ASP A 41 -0.27 1.87 17.18
CA ASP A 41 -1.37 1.02 17.62
C ASP A 41 -2.04 0.36 16.41
N ILE A 42 -2.17 1.07 15.29
CA ILE A 42 -2.65 0.50 14.02
C ILE A 42 -1.77 -0.66 13.57
N SER A 43 -0.43 -0.49 13.55
CA SER A 43 0.50 -1.56 13.20
C SER A 43 0.32 -2.79 14.09
N ARG A 44 0.08 -2.61 15.40
CA ARG A 44 -0.20 -3.70 16.34
C ARG A 44 -1.58 -4.34 16.13
N ILE A 45 -2.61 -3.56 15.91
CA ILE A 45 -3.98 -4.04 15.67
C ILE A 45 -4.02 -4.89 14.39
N LEU A 46 -3.33 -4.47 13.33
CA LEU A 46 -3.24 -5.24 12.10
C LEU A 46 -2.42 -6.53 12.26
N GLN A 47 -1.58 -6.63 13.29
CA GLN A 47 -0.92 -7.87 13.68
C GLN A 47 -1.84 -8.84 14.42
N THR A 48 -2.79 -8.34 15.21
CA THR A 48 -3.59 -9.15 16.15
C THR A 48 -4.98 -9.49 15.63
N HIS A 49 -5.58 -8.65 14.78
CA HIS A 49 -6.94 -8.84 14.27
C HIS A 49 -6.94 -9.53 12.91
N ALA A 50 -6.60 -10.82 12.92
CA ALA A 50 -7.20 -11.77 11.99
C ALA A 50 -8.70 -11.84 12.35
N ASP A 51 -9.53 -11.05 11.66
CA ASP A 51 -10.97 -11.22 11.77
C ASP A 51 -11.27 -12.70 11.43
N ALA A 52 -11.75 -13.46 12.41
CA ALA A 52 -12.03 -14.90 12.35
C ALA A 52 -13.14 -15.28 11.35
N LYS A 53 -13.44 -14.42 10.36
CA LYS A 53 -14.46 -14.60 9.33
C LYS A 53 -13.92 -14.42 7.90
N VAL A 54 -12.69 -13.96 7.72
CA VAL A 54 -12.02 -13.95 6.41
C VAL A 54 -11.12 -15.17 6.37
N GLN A 55 -11.39 -16.08 5.43
CA GLN A 55 -10.60 -17.28 5.23
C GLN A 55 -9.10 -16.95 5.21
N VAL A 56 -8.42 -17.45 6.24
CA VAL A 56 -7.03 -17.89 6.31
C VAL A 56 -6.31 -17.77 4.96
N LEU A 57 -5.44 -16.76 4.78
CA LEU A 57 -4.32 -16.79 3.83
C LEU A 57 -3.34 -15.59 4.00
N ASP A 58 -3.78 -14.44 4.52
CA ASP A 58 -2.93 -13.25 4.57
C ASP A 58 -2.62 -12.80 6.02
N ASN A 59 -1.46 -13.23 6.54
CA ASN A 59 -0.90 -12.66 7.77
C ASN A 59 -0.37 -11.25 7.44
N GLU A 60 -1.19 -10.21 7.57
CA GLU A 60 -0.88 -8.86 7.13
C GLU A 60 -0.24 -8.01 8.24
N ASN A 61 0.85 -8.51 8.85
CA ASN A 61 1.54 -7.71 9.86
C ASN A 61 2.26 -6.53 9.19
N VAL A 62 1.66 -5.35 9.21
CA VAL A 62 2.17 -4.16 8.52
C VAL A 62 3.21 -3.42 9.37
N SER A 63 4.33 -3.01 8.76
CA SER A 63 5.36 -2.20 9.44
C SER A 63 4.89 -0.76 9.72
N ASN A 64 5.35 -0.20 10.84
CA ASN A 64 5.09 1.20 11.21
C ASN A 64 5.39 2.21 10.10
N GLY A 65 6.51 2.02 9.38
CA GLY A 65 6.89 2.87 8.26
C GLY A 65 5.89 2.79 7.09
N CYS A 66 5.27 1.62 6.86
CA CYS A 66 4.25 1.48 5.83
C CYS A 66 2.94 2.17 6.23
N VAL A 67 2.50 2.00 7.49
CA VAL A 67 1.34 2.71 8.05
C VAL A 67 1.51 4.22 7.92
N SER A 68 2.65 4.75 8.35
CA SER A 68 2.97 6.18 8.27
C SER A 68 2.94 6.70 6.83
N LYS A 69 3.54 5.95 5.89
CA LYS A 69 3.57 6.32 4.48
C LYS A 69 2.18 6.34 3.83
N ILE A 70 1.30 5.41 4.20
CA ILE A 70 -0.08 5.37 3.70
C ILE A 70 -0.88 6.53 4.28
N LEU A 71 -0.83 6.75 5.59
CA LEU A 71 -1.58 7.84 6.24
C LEU A 71 -1.12 9.22 5.77
N GLY A 72 0.18 9.46 5.64
CA GLY A 72 0.70 10.72 5.11
C GLY A 72 0.15 11.02 3.71
N ARG A 73 0.22 10.04 2.80
CA ARG A 73 -0.35 10.15 1.46
C ARG A 73 -1.87 10.35 1.45
N TYR A 74 -2.58 9.66 2.34
CA TYR A 74 -4.02 9.77 2.47
C TYR A 74 -4.44 11.17 2.94
N TYR A 75 -3.76 11.74 3.94
CA TYR A 75 -4.04 13.09 4.40
C TYR A 75 -3.67 14.16 3.36
N GLU A 76 -2.66 13.91 2.53
CA GLU A 76 -2.28 14.82 1.44
C GLU A 76 -3.27 14.81 0.26
N THR A 77 -3.85 13.65 -0.10
CA THR A 77 -4.60 13.53 -1.37
C THR A 77 -5.97 12.86 -1.26
N GLY A 78 -6.38 12.39 -0.09
CA GLY A 78 -7.61 11.63 0.14
C GLY A 78 -7.68 10.25 -0.52
N SER A 79 -6.58 9.76 -1.14
CA SER A 79 -6.60 8.50 -1.92
C SER A 79 -5.91 7.37 -1.19
N ILE A 80 -6.62 6.27 -1.00
CA ILE A 80 -6.05 5.02 -0.51
C ILE A 80 -5.22 4.31 -1.57
N ARG A 81 -5.44 4.60 -2.86
CA ARG A 81 -4.85 3.82 -3.96
C ARG A 81 -3.34 4.09 -4.09
N PRO A 82 -2.53 3.05 -4.37
CA PRO A 82 -1.11 3.25 -4.63
C PRO A 82 -0.89 4.11 -5.87
N ARG A 83 0.27 4.81 -5.92
CA ARG A 83 0.69 5.51 -7.15
C ARG A 83 1.02 4.47 -8.23
N ALA A 84 0.91 4.88 -9.49
CA ALA A 84 1.37 4.06 -10.60
C ALA A 84 2.86 3.69 -10.42
N ILE A 85 3.17 2.41 -10.59
CA ILE A 85 4.54 1.86 -10.49
C ILE A 85 5.00 1.50 -11.90
N GLY A 86 6.22 1.92 -12.25
CA GLY A 86 6.79 1.69 -13.58
C GLY A 86 6.40 2.76 -14.60
N GLY A 87 6.57 2.42 -15.88
CA GLY A 87 6.42 3.37 -16.98
C GLY A 87 7.60 4.33 -17.12
N SER A 88 7.56 5.15 -18.17
CA SER A 88 8.56 6.18 -18.43
C SER A 88 7.88 7.45 -18.90
N LYS A 89 8.48 8.61 -18.58
CA LYS A 89 8.07 9.86 -19.20
C LYS A 89 8.44 9.84 -20.70
N PRO A 90 7.63 10.42 -21.60
CA PRO A 90 7.97 10.52 -23.01
C PRO A 90 9.32 11.23 -23.19
N ARG A 91 10.29 10.54 -23.81
CA ARG A 91 11.61 11.10 -24.10
C ARG A 91 11.70 11.75 -25.48
N VAL A 92 10.99 11.16 -26.46
CA VAL A 92 11.05 11.60 -27.87
C VAL A 92 9.72 12.21 -28.29
N ALA A 93 8.59 11.59 -27.93
CA ALA A 93 7.26 12.14 -28.13
C ALA A 93 6.91 13.16 -27.03
N THR A 94 7.72 14.21 -26.90
CA THR A 94 7.41 15.32 -25.97
C THR A 94 6.16 16.06 -26.46
N PRO A 95 5.42 16.75 -25.56
CA PRO A 95 4.22 17.49 -25.95
C PRO A 95 4.47 18.51 -27.07
N GLU A 96 5.66 19.15 -27.08
CA GLU A 96 6.05 20.10 -28.13
C GLU A 96 6.21 19.43 -29.50
N VAL A 97 6.87 18.27 -29.55
CA VAL A 97 7.04 17.52 -30.80
C VAL A 97 5.69 17.05 -31.33
N VAL A 98 4.84 16.49 -30.45
CA VAL A 98 3.49 16.01 -30.81
C VAL A 98 2.64 17.15 -31.36
N SER A 99 2.68 18.33 -30.74
CA SER A 99 1.93 19.51 -31.21
C SER A 99 2.39 20.04 -32.56
N LYS A 100 3.64 19.78 -32.97
CA LYS A 100 4.20 20.23 -34.26
C LYS A 100 3.89 19.29 -35.43
N ILE A 101 3.47 18.05 -35.15
CA ILE A 101 3.21 17.01 -36.16
C ILE A 101 1.73 16.61 -36.27
N ALA A 102 0.87 17.15 -35.40
CA ALA A 102 -0.58 16.89 -35.35
C ALA A 102 -1.38 17.80 -36.29
#